data_AF-H3H3U7-F1
#
_entry.id   AF-H3H3U7-F1
#
_cell.length_a   1.000
_cell.length_b   1.000
_cell.length_c   1.000
_cell.angle_alpha   90.00
_cell.angle_beta   90.00
_cell.angle_gamma   90.00
#
_symmetry.space_group_name_H-M   'P 1'
#
loop_
_entity.id
_entity.type
_entity.pdbx_description
1 polymer ?
#
loop_
_entity_poly.entity_id
_entity_poly.type
_entity_poly.pdbx_seq_one_letter_code
_entity_poly.pdbx_strand_id
1 'polypeptide(L)'
;MPRGSRPRVKGFEASPSQCLRTAISYQRKYISNSFVEQNGMAAAVTRFYPSLQAEARKRKKRQLHKWFEARDDIAKQVAQGNGHLCKEPRSGVGCILPRAEEDYLAFWIRDLRREGVPVSPLMLQMKARAVAGELGLRSDQFSASSSWRLRFLKSYRLSLRRRTRIGQKTPGDSREVAEKFREEVQRMMVKNGITEVYNADQTALNFEHLPTHTIDETGTRTVWVRNSGKEKSRLTAMVLADSRGIKRAPFLVFKQPPSRVPVTEQHNHKEQKGFGRDLWKR
;
A
#
# COMPACT_ATOMS: atom_id res chain seq x y z
N MET A 1 28.57 8.15 12.75
CA MET A 1 27.42 8.80 13.42
C MET A 1 26.29 7.77 13.59
N PRO A 2 25.91 7.38 14.81
CA PRO A 2 24.81 6.44 15.04
C PRO A 2 23.48 7.10 14.66
N ARG A 3 22.60 6.35 14.00
CA ARG A 3 21.31 6.85 13.50
C ARG A 3 20.36 7.03 14.68
N GLY A 4 20.05 8.28 15.03
CA GLY A 4 19.01 8.60 15.99
C GLY A 4 17.65 8.07 15.52
N SER A 5 16.99 7.29 16.37
CA SER A 5 15.59 6.90 16.22
C SER A 5 14.70 8.14 16.14
N ARG A 6 13.64 8.09 15.31
CA ARG A 6 12.63 9.16 15.29
C ARG A 6 12.04 9.36 16.69
N PRO A 7 11.95 10.62 17.19
CA PRO A 7 11.25 10.89 18.44
C PRO A 7 9.79 10.45 18.33
N ARG A 8 9.30 9.73 19.35
CA ARG A 8 7.88 9.38 19.49
C ARG A 8 7.12 10.68 19.75
N VAL A 9 6.16 11.03 18.89
CA VAL A 9 5.27 12.19 19.10
C VAL A 9 4.46 11.93 20.37
N LYS A 10 4.75 12.67 21.44
CA LYS A 10 3.92 12.68 22.66
C LYS A 10 2.58 13.34 22.33
N GLY A 11 1.47 12.70 22.69
CA GLY A 11 0.12 13.26 22.53
C GLY A 11 -0.79 12.53 21.53
N PHE A 12 -0.26 11.60 20.73
CA PHE A 12 -1.05 10.73 19.84
C PHE A 12 -0.97 9.28 20.33
N GLU A 13 -1.41 9.03 21.55
CA GLU A 13 -1.64 7.66 21.99
C GLU A 13 -2.96 7.20 21.39
N ALA A 14 -2.91 6.21 20.49
CA ALA A 14 -4.12 5.53 20.06
C ALA A 14 -4.84 5.06 21.33
N SER A 15 -6.04 5.58 21.58
CA SER A 15 -6.84 5.15 22.73
C SER A 15 -6.87 3.62 22.74
N PRO A 16 -6.57 2.96 23.87
CA PRO A 16 -6.63 1.52 23.95
C PRO A 16 -7.98 1.05 23.41
N SER A 17 -7.97 0.16 22.43
CA SER A 17 -9.21 -0.36 21.85
C SER A 17 -10.04 -0.96 22.98
N GLN A 18 -11.18 -0.33 23.30
CA GLN A 18 -12.07 -0.70 24.42
C GLN A 18 -12.70 -2.10 24.27
N CYS A 19 -12.42 -2.82 23.17
CA CYS A 19 -12.95 -4.14 22.90
C CYS A 19 -11.83 -5.16 22.59
N LEU A 20 -10.96 -5.41 23.57
CA LEU A 20 -10.09 -6.59 23.55
C LEU A 20 -10.96 -7.84 23.79
N ARG A 21 -11.50 -8.43 22.71
CA ARG A 21 -12.04 -9.79 22.80
C ARG A 21 -10.89 -10.74 23.11
N THR A 22 -10.75 -11.18 24.35
CA THR A 22 -9.79 -12.23 24.71
C THR A 22 -10.18 -13.51 23.99
N ALA A 23 -9.37 -13.91 23.00
CA ALA A 23 -9.53 -15.17 22.31
C ALA A 23 -9.17 -16.31 23.29
N ILE A 24 -9.96 -17.40 23.29
CA ILE A 24 -9.81 -18.52 24.23
C ILE A 24 -9.53 -19.78 23.41
N SER A 25 -8.46 -20.50 23.77
CA SER A 25 -7.97 -21.68 23.06
C SER A 25 -8.92 -22.88 23.18
N TYR A 26 -8.88 -23.80 22.21
CA TYR A 26 -9.65 -25.06 22.25
C TYR A 26 -9.32 -25.88 23.50
N GLN A 27 -8.04 -25.92 23.92
CA GLN A 27 -7.63 -26.61 25.15
C GLN A 27 -8.35 -26.06 26.38
N ARG A 28 -8.44 -24.72 26.51
CA ARG A 28 -9.10 -24.10 27.65
C ARG A 28 -10.62 -24.32 27.63
N LYS A 29 -11.23 -24.33 26.44
CA LYS A 29 -12.66 -24.68 26.30
C LYS A 29 -12.92 -26.14 26.67
N TYR A 30 -12.05 -27.06 26.24
CA TYR A 30 -12.16 -28.49 26.55
C TYR A 30 -12.13 -28.73 28.07
N ILE A 31 -11.17 -28.14 28.78
CA ILE A 31 -11.10 -28.19 30.25
C ILE A 31 -12.38 -27.63 30.90
N SER A 32 -12.89 -26.49 30.39
CA SER A 32 -14.15 -25.94 30.89
C SER A 32 -15.34 -26.85 30.63
N ASN A 33 -15.41 -27.51 29.46
CA ASN A 33 -16.49 -28.44 29.12
C ASN A 33 -16.47 -29.69 30.00
N SER A 34 -15.30 -30.30 30.22
CA SER A 34 -15.16 -31.46 31.13
C SER A 34 -15.59 -31.12 32.56
N PHE A 35 -15.29 -29.91 33.03
CA PHE A 35 -15.73 -29.47 34.35
C PHE A 35 -17.24 -29.23 34.41
N VAL A 36 -17.83 -28.65 33.35
CA VAL A 36 -19.28 -28.43 33.23
C VAL A 36 -20.04 -29.75 33.23
N GLU A 37 -19.51 -30.78 32.58
CA GLU A 37 -20.12 -32.11 32.53
C GLU A 37 -20.21 -32.76 33.91
N GLN A 38 -19.20 -32.56 34.76
CA GLN A 38 -19.14 -33.14 36.10
C GLN A 38 -19.87 -32.31 37.18
N ASN A 39 -19.86 -30.98 37.06
CA ASN A 39 -20.26 -30.07 38.15
C ASN A 39 -21.38 -29.08 37.78
N GLY A 40 -21.77 -29.05 36.52
CA GLY A 40 -22.78 -28.14 35.99
C GLY A 40 -22.27 -26.72 35.69
N MET A 41 -23.09 -25.99 34.94
CA MET A 41 -22.76 -24.65 34.39
C MET A 41 -22.53 -23.59 35.47
N ALA A 42 -23.29 -23.62 36.56
CA ALA A 42 -23.21 -22.62 37.63
C ALA A 42 -21.88 -22.73 38.38
N ALA A 43 -21.46 -23.96 38.73
CA ALA A 43 -20.17 -24.23 39.35
C ALA A 43 -19.01 -23.82 38.44
N ALA A 44 -19.13 -24.05 37.13
CA ALA A 44 -18.10 -23.68 36.15
C ALA A 44 -17.86 -22.16 36.08
N VAL A 45 -18.91 -21.35 36.12
CA VAL A 45 -18.76 -19.88 36.15
C VAL A 45 -18.03 -19.43 37.41
N THR A 46 -18.38 -19.99 38.56
CA THR A 46 -17.74 -19.68 39.84
C THR A 46 -16.26 -20.09 39.85
N ARG A 47 -15.92 -21.27 39.32
CA ARG A 47 -14.55 -21.79 39.29
C ARG A 47 -13.63 -21.03 38.33
N PHE A 48 -14.08 -20.79 37.09
CA PHE A 48 -13.23 -20.22 36.05
C PHE A 48 -13.28 -18.68 36.00
N TYR A 49 -14.30 -18.06 36.58
CA TYR A 49 -14.50 -16.61 36.54
C TYR A 49 -14.99 -16.03 37.89
N PRO A 50 -14.24 -16.24 39.00
CA PRO A 50 -14.68 -15.88 40.34
C PRO A 50 -14.87 -14.37 40.53
N SER A 51 -14.01 -13.54 39.93
CA SER A 51 -13.98 -12.08 40.08
C SER A 51 -15.04 -11.32 39.27
N LEU A 52 -15.90 -12.00 38.52
CA LEU A 52 -16.89 -11.34 37.69
C LEU A 52 -18.14 -10.91 38.47
N GLN A 53 -18.62 -9.70 38.17
CA GLN A 53 -19.91 -9.17 38.64
C GLN A 53 -21.10 -9.89 37.99
N ALA A 54 -22.30 -9.75 38.57
CA ALA A 54 -23.50 -10.52 38.19
C ALA A 54 -23.83 -10.49 36.69
N GLU A 55 -23.81 -9.32 36.04
CA GLU A 55 -24.09 -9.19 34.61
C GLU A 55 -23.01 -9.82 33.72
N ALA A 56 -21.75 -9.71 34.12
CA ALA A 56 -20.65 -10.36 33.42
C ALA A 56 -20.70 -11.90 33.58
N ARG A 57 -21.13 -12.40 34.74
CA ARG A 57 -21.37 -13.84 34.98
C ARG A 57 -22.47 -14.38 34.05
N LYS A 58 -23.57 -13.65 33.85
CA LYS A 58 -24.62 -14.04 32.89
C LYS A 58 -24.07 -14.18 31.46
N ARG A 59 -23.26 -13.22 31.00
CA ARG A 59 -22.61 -13.29 29.67
C ARG A 59 -21.66 -14.47 29.55
N LYS A 60 -20.87 -14.76 30.59
CA LYS A 60 -19.98 -15.93 30.61
C LYS A 60 -20.72 -17.26 30.66
N LYS A 61 -21.82 -17.34 31.41
CA LYS A 61 -22.70 -18.52 31.41
C LYS A 61 -23.22 -18.83 30.00
N ARG A 62 -23.71 -17.82 29.27
CA ARG A 62 -24.13 -17.97 27.86
C ARG A 62 -22.98 -18.42 26.94
N GLN A 63 -21.77 -17.91 27.18
CA GLN A 63 -20.58 -18.31 26.43
C GLN A 63 -20.18 -19.77 26.69
N LEU A 64 -20.20 -20.22 27.95
CA LEU A 64 -19.96 -21.61 28.32
C LEU A 64 -21.01 -22.55 27.73
N HIS A 65 -22.28 -22.15 27.73
CA HIS A 65 -23.35 -22.92 27.07
C HIS A 65 -23.05 -23.18 25.59
N LYS A 66 -22.65 -22.13 24.86
CA LYS A 66 -22.26 -22.26 23.44
C LYS A 66 -21.03 -23.15 23.23
N TRP A 67 -20.08 -23.18 24.16
CA TRP A 67 -18.93 -24.08 24.06
C TRP A 67 -19.31 -25.51 24.39
N PHE A 68 -20.24 -25.71 25.31
CA PHE A 68 -20.72 -27.04 25.68
C PHE A 68 -21.60 -27.66 24.59
N GLU A 69 -22.42 -26.86 23.90
CA GLU A 69 -23.14 -27.29 22.70
C GLU A 69 -22.16 -27.78 21.62
N ALA A 70 -21.04 -27.07 21.42
CA ALA A 70 -20.00 -27.43 20.45
C ALA A 70 -18.89 -28.34 21.05
N ARG A 71 -19.18 -29.11 22.11
CA ARG A 71 -18.16 -29.88 22.85
C ARG A 71 -17.47 -30.95 22.01
N ASP A 72 -18.19 -31.61 21.12
CA ASP A 72 -17.65 -32.68 20.28
C ASP A 72 -16.65 -32.14 19.25
N ASP A 73 -16.98 -31.00 18.62
CA ASP A 73 -16.06 -30.30 17.72
C ASP A 73 -14.80 -29.81 18.46
N ILE A 74 -14.97 -29.28 19.67
CA ILE A 74 -13.85 -28.82 20.50
C ILE A 74 -12.94 -30.00 20.89
N ALA A 75 -13.51 -31.15 21.25
CA ALA A 75 -12.76 -32.36 21.58
C ALA A 75 -11.99 -32.88 20.36
N LYS A 76 -12.62 -32.89 19.18
CA LYS A 76 -11.98 -33.25 17.90
C LYS A 76 -10.78 -32.37 17.60
N GLN A 77 -10.89 -31.06 17.79
CA GLN A 77 -9.78 -30.12 17.56
C GLN A 77 -8.60 -30.37 18.53
N VAL A 78 -8.90 -30.66 19.79
CA VAL A 78 -7.85 -30.99 20.77
C VAL A 78 -7.15 -32.30 20.39
N ALA A 79 -7.91 -33.33 20.00
CA ALA A 79 -7.37 -34.61 19.56
C ALA A 79 -6.48 -34.49 18.31
N GLN A 80 -6.77 -33.53 17.42
CA GLN A 80 -5.97 -33.22 16.23
C GLN A 80 -4.70 -32.38 16.52
N GLY A 81 -4.41 -32.04 17.79
CA GLY A 81 -3.26 -31.21 18.17
C GLY A 81 -3.50 -29.69 18.03
N ASN A 82 -4.72 -29.28 17.65
CA ASN A 82 -5.10 -27.87 17.45
C ASN A 82 -5.51 -27.16 18.76
N GLY A 83 -5.21 -27.74 19.93
CA GLY A 83 -5.62 -27.21 21.24
C GLY A 83 -5.17 -25.77 21.52
N HIS A 84 -4.05 -25.34 20.94
CA HIS A 84 -3.52 -23.98 21.08
C HIS A 84 -4.30 -22.91 20.27
N LEU A 85 -5.07 -23.32 19.26
CA LEU A 85 -5.85 -22.43 18.42
C LEU A 85 -7.11 -21.92 19.15
N CYS A 86 -7.51 -20.68 18.88
CA CYS A 86 -8.67 -20.06 19.53
C CYS A 86 -10.00 -20.24 18.76
N LYS A 87 -9.91 -20.40 17.45
CA LYS A 87 -11.00 -20.65 16.50
C LYS A 87 -10.42 -21.27 15.24
N GLU A 88 -11.18 -22.14 14.59
CA GLU A 88 -10.95 -22.41 13.18
C GLU A 88 -11.25 -21.15 12.35
N PRO A 89 -10.49 -20.90 11.27
CA PRO A 89 -10.93 -20.01 10.21
C PRO A 89 -12.29 -20.52 9.72
N ARG A 90 -13.32 -19.67 9.72
CA ARG A 90 -14.60 -20.06 9.12
C ARG A 90 -14.34 -20.43 7.66
N SER A 91 -14.59 -21.68 7.29
CA SER A 91 -14.77 -22.02 5.89
C SER A 91 -15.97 -21.22 5.34
N GLY A 92 -15.83 -20.62 4.18
CA GLY A 92 -16.92 -19.99 3.42
C GLY A 92 -17.33 -18.54 3.78
N VAL A 93 -17.15 -18.02 5.01
CA VAL A 93 -17.77 -16.72 5.40
C VAL A 93 -16.81 -15.52 5.33
N GLY A 94 -15.83 -15.53 4.43
CA GLY A 94 -14.89 -14.40 4.30
C GLY A 94 -13.79 -14.52 3.24
N CYS A 95 -13.75 -15.65 2.51
CA CYS A 95 -12.92 -15.82 1.34
C CYS A 95 -13.84 -15.83 0.12
N ILE A 96 -14.22 -14.65 -0.36
CA ILE A 96 -15.02 -14.50 -1.59
C ILE A 96 -14.26 -15.09 -2.79
N LEU A 97 -12.93 -14.99 -2.76
CA LEU A 97 -12.06 -15.67 -3.71
C LEU A 97 -11.64 -17.05 -3.17
N PRO A 98 -11.84 -18.15 -3.93
CA PRO A 98 -11.42 -19.49 -3.53
C PRO A 98 -9.91 -19.59 -3.24
N ARG A 99 -9.53 -20.56 -2.40
CA ARG A 99 -8.12 -20.71 -1.99
C ARG A 99 -7.19 -21.02 -3.16
N ALA A 100 -7.61 -21.85 -4.11
CA ALA A 100 -6.82 -22.19 -5.30
C ALA A 100 -6.44 -20.93 -6.11
N GLU A 101 -7.35 -19.96 -6.18
CA GLU A 101 -7.15 -18.71 -6.90
C GLU A 101 -6.24 -17.75 -6.12
N GLU A 102 -6.34 -17.74 -4.79
CA GLU A 102 -5.35 -17.07 -3.96
C GLU A 102 -3.95 -17.71 -4.10
N ASP A 103 -3.87 -19.04 -4.21
CA ASP A 103 -2.61 -19.75 -4.43
C ASP A 103 -2.01 -19.39 -5.80
N TYR A 104 -2.85 -19.33 -6.85
CA TYR A 104 -2.46 -18.84 -8.18
C TYR A 104 -1.94 -17.40 -8.13
N LEU A 105 -2.64 -16.48 -7.46
CA LEU A 105 -2.19 -15.09 -7.31
C LEU A 105 -0.84 -15.00 -6.57
N ALA A 106 -0.64 -15.84 -5.55
CA ALA A 106 0.62 -15.89 -4.82
C ALA A 106 1.76 -16.45 -5.68
N PHE A 107 1.49 -17.47 -6.51
CA PHE A 107 2.43 -17.98 -7.50
C PHE A 107 2.78 -16.90 -8.53
N TRP A 108 1.79 -16.23 -9.11
CA TRP A 108 1.97 -15.14 -10.07
C TRP A 108 2.85 -14.02 -9.51
N ILE A 109 2.65 -13.62 -8.25
CA ILE A 109 3.53 -12.64 -7.59
C ILE A 109 4.96 -13.16 -7.52
N ARG A 110 5.18 -14.38 -7.02
CA ARG A 110 6.52 -14.95 -6.86
C ARG A 110 7.26 -15.10 -8.19
N ASP A 111 6.53 -15.46 -9.24
CA ASP A 111 7.07 -15.62 -10.59
C ASP A 111 7.57 -14.28 -11.14
N LEU A 112 6.74 -13.23 -11.10
CA LEU A 112 7.15 -11.87 -11.44
C LEU A 112 8.32 -11.39 -10.59
N ARG A 113 8.33 -11.69 -9.29
CA ARG A 113 9.45 -11.32 -8.40
C ARG A 113 10.74 -12.07 -8.73
N ARG A 114 10.67 -13.34 -9.15
CA ARG A 114 11.82 -14.11 -9.65
C ARG A 114 12.41 -13.48 -10.90
N GLU A 115 11.56 -12.95 -11.77
CA GLU A 115 11.98 -12.18 -12.94
C GLU A 115 12.38 -10.74 -12.61
N GLY A 116 12.32 -10.32 -11.35
CA GLY A 116 12.63 -8.95 -10.93
C GLY A 116 11.60 -7.91 -11.38
N VAL A 117 10.44 -8.33 -11.84
CA VAL A 117 9.33 -7.42 -12.14
C VAL A 117 8.72 -6.94 -10.82
N PRO A 118 8.50 -5.63 -10.63
CA PRO A 118 7.88 -5.10 -9.43
C PRO A 118 6.36 -5.33 -9.47
N VAL A 119 5.78 -5.75 -8.35
CA VAL A 119 4.33 -5.95 -8.22
C VAL A 119 3.75 -4.94 -7.23
N SER A 120 3.01 -3.96 -7.72
CA SER A 120 2.39 -2.95 -6.88
C SER A 120 1.08 -3.46 -6.24
N PRO A 121 0.60 -2.82 -5.15
CA PRO A 121 -0.70 -3.15 -4.57
C PRO A 121 -1.88 -2.98 -5.52
N LEU A 122 -1.75 -2.09 -6.51
CA LEU A 122 -2.75 -1.88 -7.57
C LEU A 122 -2.71 -3.01 -8.58
N MET A 123 -1.51 -3.46 -8.99
CA MET A 123 -1.36 -4.61 -9.89
C MET A 123 -1.98 -5.87 -9.30
N LEU A 124 -1.73 -6.16 -8.02
CA LEU A 124 -2.39 -7.27 -7.32
C LEU A 124 -3.91 -7.09 -7.30
N GLN A 125 -4.41 -5.88 -7.03
CA GLN A 125 -5.85 -5.62 -7.01
C GLN A 125 -6.50 -5.86 -8.37
N MET A 126 -5.87 -5.37 -9.46
CA MET A 126 -6.36 -5.57 -10.82
C MET A 126 -6.33 -7.04 -11.22
N LYS A 127 -5.22 -7.75 -10.97
CA LYS A 127 -5.10 -9.18 -11.30
C LYS A 127 -6.11 -10.01 -10.50
N ALA A 128 -6.29 -9.73 -9.21
CA ALA A 128 -7.28 -10.43 -8.39
C ALA A 128 -8.72 -10.20 -8.86
N ARG A 129 -9.06 -8.97 -9.31
CA ARG A 129 -10.37 -8.68 -9.91
C ARG A 129 -10.57 -9.41 -11.24
N ALA A 130 -9.53 -9.51 -12.06
CA ALA A 130 -9.60 -10.26 -13.32
C ALA A 130 -9.89 -11.74 -13.06
N VAL A 131 -9.13 -12.37 -12.15
CA VAL A 131 -9.36 -13.77 -11.73
C VAL A 131 -10.77 -13.96 -11.14
N ALA A 132 -11.23 -13.02 -10.33
CA ALA A 132 -12.60 -13.07 -9.81
C ALA A 132 -13.66 -12.97 -10.93
N GLY A 133 -13.43 -12.13 -11.94
CA GLY A 133 -14.30 -12.01 -13.11
C GLY A 133 -14.38 -13.29 -13.93
N GLU A 134 -13.27 -14.03 -14.06
CA GLU A 134 -13.23 -15.36 -14.72
C GLU A 134 -14.10 -16.39 -13.98
N LEU A 135 -14.29 -16.23 -12.67
CA LEU A 135 -15.18 -17.05 -11.84
C LEU A 135 -16.63 -16.54 -11.83
N GLY A 136 -16.95 -15.51 -12.63
CA GLY A 136 -18.26 -14.88 -12.66
C GLY A 136 -18.57 -13.98 -11.47
N LEU A 137 -17.56 -13.63 -10.65
CA LEU A 137 -17.76 -12.71 -9.52
C LEU A 137 -17.81 -11.27 -10.02
N ARG A 138 -18.87 -10.56 -9.62
CA ARG A 138 -19.02 -9.14 -9.92
C ARG A 138 -18.17 -8.26 -8.99
N SER A 139 -17.91 -7.02 -9.40
CA SER A 139 -17.10 -6.07 -8.60
C SER A 139 -17.69 -5.73 -7.23
N ASP A 140 -19.02 -5.81 -7.06
CA ASP A 140 -19.70 -5.63 -5.78
C ASP A 140 -19.53 -6.83 -4.86
N GLN A 141 -19.35 -8.03 -5.42
CA GLN A 141 -19.06 -9.24 -4.67
C GLN A 141 -17.59 -9.29 -4.27
N PHE A 142 -16.67 -9.00 -5.20
CA PHE A 142 -15.23 -8.98 -4.94
C PHE A 142 -14.55 -7.73 -5.49
N SER A 143 -14.22 -6.81 -4.60
CA SER A 143 -13.54 -5.55 -4.95
C SER A 143 -12.02 -5.61 -4.78
N ALA A 144 -11.46 -6.76 -4.36
CA ALA A 144 -10.07 -6.89 -3.91
C ALA A 144 -9.69 -5.77 -2.91
N SER A 145 -10.51 -5.61 -1.86
CA SER A 145 -10.40 -4.52 -0.89
C SER A 145 -9.06 -4.49 -0.15
N SER A 146 -8.73 -3.35 0.48
CA SER A 146 -7.55 -3.22 1.32
C SER A 146 -7.47 -4.29 2.42
N SER A 147 -8.61 -4.63 3.04
CA SER A 147 -8.69 -5.66 4.08
C SER A 147 -8.41 -7.06 3.54
N TRP A 148 -8.96 -7.40 2.36
CA TRP A 148 -8.65 -8.65 1.69
C TRP A 148 -7.17 -8.74 1.35
N ARG A 149 -6.60 -7.68 0.76
CA ARG A 149 -5.17 -7.63 0.40
C ARG A 149 -4.27 -7.81 1.62
N LEU A 150 -4.58 -7.16 2.75
CA LEU A 150 -3.80 -7.34 3.99
C LEU A 150 -3.88 -8.78 4.51
N ARG A 151 -5.08 -9.40 4.49
CA ARG A 151 -5.25 -10.82 4.85
C ARG A 151 -4.43 -11.71 3.91
N PHE A 152 -4.59 -11.52 2.61
CA PHE A 152 -3.90 -12.28 1.58
C PHE A 152 -2.38 -12.22 1.79
N LEU A 153 -1.81 -11.02 1.87
CA LEU A 153 -0.38 -10.83 2.08
C LEU A 153 0.11 -11.56 3.35
N LYS A 154 -0.62 -11.43 4.46
CA LYS A 154 -0.31 -12.14 5.71
C LYS A 154 -0.37 -13.67 5.54
N SER A 155 -1.40 -14.19 4.89
CA SER A 155 -1.60 -15.63 4.65
C SER A 155 -0.51 -16.25 3.79
N TYR A 156 0.08 -15.50 2.87
CA TYR A 156 1.13 -15.97 1.95
C TYR A 156 2.54 -15.55 2.34
N ARG A 157 2.71 -14.96 3.54
CA ARG A 157 3.99 -14.41 4.03
C ARG A 157 4.58 -13.40 3.05
N LEU A 158 3.74 -12.56 2.46
CA LEU A 158 4.13 -11.45 1.59
C LEU A 158 3.99 -10.12 2.33
N SER A 159 4.77 -9.12 1.94
CA SER A 159 4.73 -7.80 2.54
C SER A 159 5.06 -6.71 1.53
N LEU A 160 4.59 -5.48 1.77
CA LEU A 160 5.00 -4.34 0.97
C LEU A 160 6.44 -3.96 1.34
N ARG A 161 7.32 -3.94 0.35
CA ARG A 161 8.72 -3.56 0.53
C ARG A 161 9.01 -2.32 -0.29
N ARG A 162 9.77 -1.41 0.30
CA ARG A 162 10.24 -0.21 -0.38
C ARG A 162 11.59 -0.51 -1.02
N ARG A 163 11.79 -0.05 -2.25
CA ARG A 163 13.12 -0.01 -2.86
C ARG A 163 14.03 0.94 -2.07
N THR A 164 15.23 0.49 -1.76
CA THR A 164 16.11 1.16 -0.80
C THR A 164 16.90 2.33 -1.44
N ARG A 165 16.24 3.43 -1.85
CA ARG A 165 16.85 4.78 -1.92
C ARG A 165 15.81 5.89 -2.12
N ILE A 166 16.16 7.07 -1.60
CA ILE A 166 15.63 8.44 -1.84
C ILE A 166 14.68 8.96 -0.75
N GLY A 167 15.20 9.98 -0.05
CA GLY A 167 14.44 10.94 0.75
C GLY A 167 14.36 12.26 -0.02
N GLN A 168 13.16 12.84 -0.05
CA GLN A 168 12.98 14.24 -0.34
C GLN A 168 12.52 14.93 0.94
N LYS A 169 13.09 16.10 1.23
CA LYS A 169 12.54 17.05 2.19
C LYS A 169 11.65 17.99 1.41
N THR A 170 10.43 18.20 1.90
CA THR A 170 9.52 19.23 1.41
C THR A 170 9.77 20.52 2.22
N PRO A 171 9.91 21.70 1.61
CA PRO A 171 10.03 22.96 2.36
C PRO A 171 8.70 23.33 3.02
N GLY A 172 8.77 23.84 4.25
CA GLY A 172 7.61 24.15 5.11
C GLY A 172 6.88 25.46 4.82
N ASP A 173 7.48 26.41 4.09
CA ASP A 173 6.98 27.79 3.97
C ASP A 173 6.57 28.19 2.54
N SER A 174 5.75 27.37 1.89
CA SER A 174 5.36 27.63 0.49
C SER A 174 4.19 28.60 0.32
N ARG A 175 3.31 28.74 1.32
CA ARG A 175 2.03 29.44 1.14
C ARG A 175 2.14 30.96 1.16
N GLU A 176 2.82 31.51 2.16
CA GLU A 176 2.96 32.98 2.31
C GLU A 176 3.80 33.58 1.17
N VAL A 177 4.85 32.87 0.74
CA VAL A 177 5.69 33.25 -0.40
C VAL A 177 4.87 33.25 -1.70
N ALA A 178 3.97 32.28 -1.88
CA ALA A 178 3.11 32.22 -3.06
C ALA A 178 2.06 33.33 -3.11
N GLU A 179 1.55 33.80 -1.97
CA GLU A 179 0.59 34.91 -1.93
C GLU A 179 1.25 36.25 -2.26
N LYS A 180 2.41 36.56 -1.66
CA LYS A 180 3.17 37.78 -1.99
C LYS A 180 3.55 37.84 -3.48
N PHE A 181 4.00 36.71 -4.04
CA PHE A 181 4.32 36.61 -5.45
C PHE A 181 3.11 36.85 -6.36
N ARG A 182 1.92 36.34 -5.98
CA ARG A 182 0.68 36.55 -6.73
C ARG A 182 0.31 38.03 -6.83
N GLU A 183 0.40 38.76 -5.71
CA GLU A 183 0.08 40.18 -5.65
C GLU A 183 1.02 41.03 -6.52
N GLU A 184 2.31 40.68 -6.55
CA GLU A 184 3.30 41.33 -7.42
C GLU A 184 2.99 41.10 -8.90
N VAL A 185 2.69 39.87 -9.30
CA VAL A 185 2.33 39.54 -10.69
C VAL A 185 1.08 40.29 -11.13
N GLN A 186 0.04 40.36 -10.27
CA GLN A 186 -1.20 41.09 -10.60
C GLN A 186 -0.97 42.59 -10.80
N ARG A 187 -0.17 43.24 -9.94
CA ARG A 187 0.18 44.65 -10.11
C ARG A 187 0.93 44.90 -11.42
N MET A 188 1.84 43.99 -11.77
CA MET A 188 2.62 44.06 -13.01
C MET A 188 1.74 43.88 -14.24
N MET A 189 0.73 43.01 -14.18
CA MET A 189 -0.23 42.83 -15.28
C MET A 189 -1.04 44.09 -15.56
N VAL A 190 -1.60 44.71 -14.52
CA VAL A 190 -2.40 45.95 -14.66
C VAL A 190 -1.56 47.09 -15.21
N LYS A 191 -0.35 47.30 -14.64
CA LYS A 191 0.55 48.39 -15.06
C LYS A 191 0.93 48.32 -16.54
N ASN A 192 1.15 47.12 -17.06
CA ASN A 192 1.66 46.92 -18.42
C ASN A 192 0.56 46.53 -19.43
N GLY A 193 -0.71 46.50 -19.03
CA GLY A 193 -1.81 46.08 -19.90
C GLY A 193 -1.70 44.62 -20.37
N ILE A 194 -1.09 43.74 -19.58
CA ILE A 194 -0.90 42.33 -19.95
C ILE A 194 -2.22 41.58 -19.76
N THR A 195 -2.77 41.09 -20.86
CA THR A 195 -4.05 40.35 -20.89
C THR A 195 -3.86 38.83 -20.77
N GLU A 196 -2.69 38.32 -21.14
CA GLU A 196 -2.38 36.89 -21.15
C GLU A 196 -1.08 36.61 -20.40
N VAL A 197 -1.11 35.63 -19.51
CA VAL A 197 0.09 35.15 -18.80
C VAL A 197 0.25 33.67 -19.11
N TYR A 198 1.47 33.27 -19.41
CA TYR A 198 1.82 31.89 -19.65
C TYR A 198 2.72 31.39 -18.53
N ASN A 199 2.32 30.29 -17.89
CA ASN A 199 3.18 29.56 -16.98
C ASN A 199 3.85 28.41 -17.75
N ALA A 200 5.17 28.47 -17.87
CA ALA A 200 5.98 27.46 -18.51
C ALA A 200 6.89 26.81 -17.48
N ASP A 201 6.93 25.49 -17.46
CA ASP A 201 7.87 24.76 -16.60
C ASP A 201 8.47 23.54 -17.31
N GLN A 202 9.67 23.16 -16.89
CA GLN A 202 10.36 21.98 -17.38
C GLN A 202 10.20 20.82 -16.41
N THR A 203 9.57 19.75 -16.86
CA THR A 203 9.44 18.51 -16.09
C THR A 203 10.25 17.38 -16.70
N ALA A 204 10.80 16.54 -15.83
CA ALA A 204 11.51 15.34 -16.23
C ALA A 204 10.52 14.20 -16.50
N LEU A 205 10.47 13.71 -17.74
CA LEU A 205 9.83 12.46 -18.11
C LEU A 205 10.87 11.35 -18.10
N ASN A 206 10.82 10.49 -17.09
CA ASN A 206 11.72 9.34 -17.02
C ASN A 206 11.32 8.30 -18.08
N PHE A 207 12.31 7.70 -18.77
CA PHE A 207 12.03 6.64 -19.74
C PHE A 207 11.48 5.36 -19.08
N GLU A 208 11.78 5.17 -17.80
CA GLU A 208 11.34 4.00 -17.04
C GLU A 208 10.72 4.47 -15.71
N HIS A 209 9.43 4.14 -15.52
CA HIS A 209 8.72 4.43 -14.28
C HIS A 209 8.54 3.14 -13.47
N LEU A 210 9.50 2.85 -12.59
CA LEU A 210 9.44 1.69 -11.71
C LEU A 210 8.71 2.02 -10.40
N PRO A 211 7.74 1.18 -9.96
CA PRO A 211 7.09 1.33 -8.66
C PRO A 211 8.11 1.41 -7.50
N THR A 212 7.94 2.42 -6.64
CA THR A 212 8.76 2.60 -5.43
C THR A 212 8.57 1.48 -4.41
N HIS A 213 7.39 0.87 -4.41
CA HIS A 213 7.01 -0.22 -3.53
C HIS A 213 6.59 -1.44 -4.34
N THR A 214 7.05 -2.61 -3.91
CA THR A 214 6.67 -3.91 -4.48
C THR A 214 6.26 -4.86 -3.38
N ILE A 215 5.33 -5.76 -3.69
CA ILE A 215 5.01 -6.91 -2.86
C ILE A 215 6.14 -7.92 -3.03
N ASP A 216 6.67 -8.43 -1.91
CA ASP A 216 7.73 -9.44 -1.90
C ASP A 216 7.59 -10.35 -0.67
N GLU A 217 8.35 -11.42 -0.63
CA GLU A 217 8.39 -12.32 0.53
C GLU A 217 8.81 -11.57 1.81
N THR A 218 8.12 -11.91 2.90
CA THR A 218 8.37 -11.32 4.21
C THR A 218 9.70 -11.83 4.73
N GLY A 219 10.59 -10.90 5.10
CA GLY A 219 11.94 -11.22 5.53
C GLY A 219 13.00 -11.07 4.45
N THR A 220 12.63 -10.81 3.18
CA THR A 220 13.57 -10.56 2.11
C THR A 220 14.48 -9.36 2.44
N ARG A 221 15.79 -9.64 2.53
CA ARG A 221 16.85 -8.67 2.86
C ARG A 221 17.06 -7.66 1.72
N THR A 222 17.07 -8.16 0.49
CA THR A 222 17.34 -7.37 -0.71
C THR A 222 16.21 -7.55 -1.71
N VAL A 223 15.54 -6.45 -2.05
CA VAL A 223 14.44 -6.45 -3.02
C VAL A 223 15.01 -6.05 -4.37
N TRP A 224 15.26 -7.03 -5.22
CA TRP A 224 15.78 -6.79 -6.57
C TRP A 224 14.64 -6.46 -7.54
N VAL A 225 14.88 -5.46 -8.40
CA VAL A 225 13.95 -5.05 -9.46
C VAL A 225 14.78 -4.90 -10.73
N ARG A 226 14.41 -5.59 -11.82
CA ARG A 226 15.02 -5.40 -13.13
C ARG A 226 14.76 -3.97 -13.57
N ASN A 227 15.80 -3.30 -14.06
CA ASN A 227 15.66 -2.07 -14.82
C ASN A 227 16.44 -2.18 -16.13
N SER A 228 16.13 -1.29 -17.08
CA SER A 228 16.75 -1.24 -18.40
C SER A 228 18.13 -0.55 -18.43
N GLY A 229 18.71 -0.25 -17.27
CA GLY A 229 19.86 0.64 -17.09
C GLY A 229 19.53 2.13 -17.27
N LYS A 230 18.32 2.47 -17.72
CA LYS A 230 17.90 3.83 -18.10
C LYS A 230 16.98 4.50 -17.09
N GLU A 231 16.94 4.04 -15.85
CA GLU A 231 16.12 4.65 -14.78
C GLU A 231 16.41 6.15 -14.58
N LYS A 232 17.67 6.55 -14.74
CA LYS A 232 18.08 7.97 -14.66
C LYS A 232 17.99 8.71 -15.99
N SER A 233 17.76 7.98 -17.08
CA SER A 233 17.53 8.58 -18.37
C SER A 233 16.16 9.25 -18.33
N ARG A 234 16.15 10.51 -18.74
CA ARG A 234 14.95 11.34 -18.77
C ARG A 234 14.95 12.18 -20.02
N LEU A 235 13.77 12.35 -20.57
CA LEU A 235 13.41 13.40 -21.51
C LEU A 235 12.96 14.61 -20.71
N THR A 236 13.24 15.82 -21.19
CA THR A 236 12.65 17.02 -20.60
C THR A 236 11.40 17.36 -21.40
N ALA A 237 10.25 17.48 -20.74
CA ALA A 237 9.06 18.06 -21.33
C ALA A 237 8.91 19.49 -20.82
N MET A 238 8.78 20.44 -21.73
CA MET A 238 8.35 21.79 -21.42
C MET A 238 6.82 21.82 -21.51
N VAL A 239 6.17 22.08 -20.39
CA VAL A 239 4.72 22.20 -20.29
C VAL A 239 4.35 23.66 -20.16
N LEU A 240 3.25 24.05 -20.80
CA LEU A 240 2.80 25.43 -20.86
C LEU A 240 1.29 25.48 -20.60
N ALA A 241 0.86 26.39 -19.73
CA ALA A 241 -0.54 26.70 -19.51
C ALA A 241 -0.73 28.22 -19.52
N ASP A 242 -1.82 28.70 -20.12
CA ASP A 242 -2.15 30.12 -20.09
C ASP A 242 -3.02 30.50 -18.88
N SER A 243 -3.21 31.81 -18.69
CA SER A 243 -3.99 32.40 -17.59
C SER A 243 -5.47 32.03 -17.61
N ARG A 244 -5.98 31.48 -18.72
CA ARG A 244 -7.35 30.95 -18.86
C ARG A 244 -7.44 29.47 -18.47
N GLY A 245 -6.32 28.85 -18.10
CA GLY A 245 -6.24 27.43 -17.75
C GLY A 245 -6.10 26.49 -18.94
N ILE A 246 -5.89 27.01 -20.15
CA ILE A 246 -5.70 26.18 -21.34
C ILE A 246 -4.29 25.61 -21.31
N LYS A 247 -4.20 24.28 -21.25
CA LYS A 247 -2.94 23.54 -21.35
C LYS A 247 -2.56 23.42 -22.82
N ARG A 248 -1.36 23.88 -23.18
CA ARG A 248 -0.82 23.77 -24.53
C ARG A 248 -0.12 22.43 -24.71
N ALA A 249 0.06 22.02 -25.97
CA ALA A 249 0.79 20.80 -26.29
C ALA A 249 2.21 20.85 -25.69
N PRO A 250 2.66 19.80 -25.00
CA PRO A 250 4.00 19.78 -24.40
C PRO A 250 5.06 19.71 -25.49
N PHE A 251 6.15 20.45 -25.29
CA PHE A 251 7.32 20.39 -26.16
C PHE A 251 8.37 19.44 -25.57
N LEU A 252 8.80 18.45 -26.33
CA LEU A 252 9.72 17.42 -25.87
C LEU A 252 11.15 17.74 -26.29
N VAL A 253 12.02 17.91 -25.29
CA VAL A 253 13.44 18.23 -25.47
C VAL A 253 14.27 16.98 -25.19
N PHE A 254 14.70 16.32 -26.27
CA PHE A 254 15.59 15.16 -26.22
C PHE A 254 17.03 15.62 -25.99
N LYS A 255 17.74 14.95 -25.07
CA LYS A 255 19.19 15.12 -24.97
C LYS A 255 19.85 14.52 -26.20
N GLN A 256 20.60 15.33 -26.95
CA GLN A 256 21.40 14.87 -28.07
C GLN A 256 22.88 14.86 -27.67
N PRO A 257 23.68 13.88 -28.16
CA PRO A 257 25.13 13.97 -28.05
C PRO A 257 25.64 15.19 -28.84
N PRO A 258 26.80 15.75 -28.49
CA PRO A 258 27.42 16.79 -29.29
C PRO A 258 27.61 16.35 -30.74
N SER A 259 27.58 17.32 -31.66
CA SER A 259 27.83 17.06 -33.07
C SER A 259 29.24 16.50 -33.26
N ARG A 260 29.39 15.44 -34.06
CA ARG A 260 30.71 14.91 -34.45
C ARG A 260 31.48 15.86 -35.37
N VAL A 261 30.78 16.81 -36.00
CA VAL A 261 31.37 17.85 -36.84
C VAL A 261 31.65 19.09 -35.97
N PRO A 262 32.93 19.47 -35.75
CA PRO A 262 33.30 20.53 -34.81
C PRO A 262 32.70 21.90 -35.15
N VAL A 263 32.63 22.24 -36.45
CA VAL A 263 32.04 23.50 -36.92
C VAL A 263 30.55 23.57 -36.55
N THR A 264 29.84 22.46 -36.71
CA THR A 264 28.42 22.36 -36.34
C THR A 264 28.25 22.42 -34.82
N GLU A 265 29.14 21.81 -34.04
CA GLU A 265 29.09 21.89 -32.57
C GLU A 265 29.29 23.33 -32.08
N GLN A 266 30.28 24.04 -32.61
CA GLN A 266 30.53 25.44 -32.26
C GLN A 266 29.34 26.34 -32.62
N HIS A 267 28.73 26.12 -33.80
CA HIS A 267 27.52 26.83 -34.20
C HIS A 267 26.33 26.52 -33.27
N ASN A 268 26.09 25.24 -32.94
CA ASN A 268 25.01 24.85 -32.04
C ASN A 268 25.19 25.51 -30.65
N HIS A 269 26.42 25.58 -30.14
CA HIS A 269 26.70 26.22 -28.86
C HIS A 269 26.46 27.73 -28.88
N LYS A 270 26.92 28.43 -29.91
CA LYS A 270 26.78 29.89 -30.04
C LYS A 270 25.34 30.31 -30.35
N GLU A 271 24.75 29.71 -31.38
CA GLU A 271 23.50 30.18 -31.98
C GLU A 271 22.27 29.44 -31.46
N GLN A 272 22.43 28.19 -31.00
CA GLN A 272 21.31 27.32 -30.62
C GLN A 272 21.33 26.89 -29.16
N LYS A 273 22.12 27.57 -28.32
CA LYS A 273 22.27 27.31 -26.87
C LYS A 273 22.64 25.86 -26.55
N GLY A 274 23.40 25.22 -27.44
CA GLY A 274 23.84 23.84 -27.31
C GLY A 274 22.85 22.78 -27.83
N PHE A 275 21.71 23.18 -28.38
CA PHE A 275 20.75 22.26 -29.00
C PHE A 275 21.10 22.02 -30.49
N GLY A 276 20.66 20.88 -31.02
CA GLY A 276 20.89 20.53 -32.42
C GLY A 276 20.04 21.33 -33.41
N ARG A 277 20.47 21.33 -34.67
CA ARG A 277 19.86 22.10 -35.77
C ARG A 277 18.38 21.82 -35.97
N ASP A 278 17.95 20.60 -35.71
CA ASP A 278 16.57 20.15 -35.92
C ASP A 278 15.59 20.55 -34.80
N LEU A 279 16.07 21.03 -33.65
CA LEU A 279 15.19 21.40 -32.54
C LEU A 279 14.43 22.71 -32.81
N TRP A 280 15.07 23.64 -33.51
CA TRP A 280 14.57 25.00 -33.77
C TRP A 280 14.10 25.17 -35.21
N LYS A 281 13.48 24.16 -35.81
CA LYS A 281 12.93 24.29 -37.17
C LYS A 281 11.95 25.48 -37.20
N ARG A 282 12.24 26.41 -38.10
CA ARG A 282 11.44 27.62 -38.35
C ARG A 282 10.15 27.28 -39.07
#